data_AF-X1MRU8-F1
#
_entry.id   AF-X1MRU8-F1
#
_cell.length_a   1.000
_cell.length_b   1.000
_cell.length_c   1.000
_cell.angle_alpha   90.00
_cell.angle_beta   90.00
_cell.angle_gamma   90.00
#
_symmetry.space_group_name_H-M   'P 1'
#
loop_
_entity.id
_entity.type
_entity.pdbx_description
1 polymer ?
#
loop_
_entity_poly.entity_id
_entity_poly.type
_entity_poly.pdbx_seq_one_letter_code
_entity_poly.pdbx_strand_id
1 'polypeptide(L)'
;MGDGIFVLRENEKKSISFLENELELINPSYTTNELHKWYGNPRNKEWVIYTDSSFNKPRNIRPFPNIKAHLDKFKKVITSDNKPYGLHRARDEYFFKGEKIIAVRKCKEPTFTYTDFDCYVSATFYVIKSERINMKYLTAILNSKLIAFWLRHKGKMQGNNYQIDKEP
;
A
#
# COMPACT_ATOMS: atom_id res chain seq x y z
N MET A 1 19.09 -6.27 12.02
CA MET A 1 17.86 -6.13 11.21
C MET A 1 16.74 -5.80 12.19
N GLY A 2 16.05 -4.68 12.01
CA GLY A 2 15.02 -4.23 12.95
C GLY A 2 13.65 -4.79 12.58
N ASP A 3 12.82 -5.00 13.61
CA ASP A 3 11.44 -5.43 13.48
C ASP A 3 10.59 -4.41 12.72
N GLY A 4 9.60 -4.89 11.97
CA GLY A 4 8.60 -4.07 11.32
C GLY A 4 7.72 -3.28 12.30
N ILE A 5 7.58 -1.96 12.11
CA ILE A 5 6.72 -1.12 12.98
C ILE A 5 5.24 -1.33 12.61
N PHE A 6 4.82 -0.77 11.46
CA PHE A 6 3.45 -0.89 10.95
C PHE A 6 3.32 -1.93 9.83
N VAL A 7 4.44 -2.38 9.25
CA VAL A 7 4.46 -3.41 8.22
C VAL A 7 5.27 -4.58 8.77
N LEU A 8 4.62 -5.71 8.96
CA LEU A 8 5.15 -6.95 9.50
C LEU A 8 5.45 -7.92 8.36
N ARG A 9 6.56 -8.65 8.44
CA ARG A 9 6.81 -9.84 7.63
C ARG A 9 5.92 -10.99 8.13
N GLU A 10 5.70 -11.98 7.27
CA GLU A 10 4.95 -13.20 7.62
C GLU A 10 5.38 -13.83 8.96
N ASN A 11 6.69 -13.92 9.21
CA ASN A 11 7.21 -14.51 10.45
C ASN A 11 6.95 -13.63 11.69
N GLU A 12 6.99 -12.30 11.52
CA GLU A 12 6.69 -11.34 12.61
C GLU A 12 5.20 -11.34 12.94
N LYS A 13 4.34 -11.43 11.91
CA LYS A 13 2.89 -11.60 12.13
C LYS A 13 2.58 -12.88 12.90
N LYS A 14 3.26 -13.99 12.56
CA LYS A 14 3.06 -15.29 13.24
C LYS A 14 3.60 -15.33 14.67
N SER A 15 4.57 -14.48 15.02
CA SER A 15 5.13 -14.46 16.38
C SER A 15 4.29 -13.65 17.36
N ILE A 16 3.36 -12.82 16.87
CA ILE A 16 2.44 -12.05 17.70
C ILE A 16 1.12 -12.82 17.78
N SER A 17 0.68 -13.12 19.00
CA SER A 17 -0.58 -13.81 19.27
C SER A 17 -1.78 -12.85 19.18
N PHE A 18 -2.08 -12.38 17.97
CA PHE A 18 -3.22 -11.49 17.72
C PHE A 18 -4.56 -12.14 18.11
N LEU A 19 -5.43 -11.34 18.71
CA LEU A 19 -6.82 -11.69 18.92
C LEU A 19 -7.59 -11.61 17.59
N GLU A 20 -8.74 -12.28 17.51
CA GLU A 20 -9.57 -12.31 16.30
C GLU A 20 -9.97 -10.90 15.83
N ASN A 21 -10.37 -10.03 16.75
CA ASN A 21 -10.69 -8.63 16.44
C ASN A 21 -9.46 -7.80 16.02
N GLU A 22 -8.25 -8.19 16.42
CA GLU A 22 -7.02 -7.52 15.98
C GLU A 22 -6.66 -7.86 14.54
N LEU A 23 -7.02 -9.07 14.08
CA LEU A 23 -6.79 -9.49 12.70
C LEU A 23 -7.55 -8.61 11.70
N GLU A 24 -8.64 -7.97 12.10
CA GLU A 24 -9.38 -7.00 11.27
C GLU A 24 -8.54 -5.77 10.87
N LEU A 25 -7.54 -5.42 11.69
CA LEU A 25 -6.61 -4.32 11.40
C LEU A 25 -5.37 -4.79 10.62
N ILE A 26 -5.24 -6.09 10.32
CA ILE A 26 -4.06 -6.66 9.69
C ILE A 26 -4.37 -7.03 8.25
N ASN A 27 -3.92 -6.17 7.34
CA ASN A 27 -4.23 -6.28 5.92
C ASN A 27 -3.01 -6.72 5.10
N PRO A 28 -3.19 -7.43 3.96
CA PRO A 28 -2.07 -7.86 3.13
C PRO A 28 -1.41 -6.66 2.44
N SER A 29 -0.09 -6.53 2.60
CA SER A 29 0.71 -5.44 2.05
C SER A 29 1.57 -5.94 0.88
N TYR A 30 1.62 -5.14 -0.18
CA TYR A 30 2.26 -5.51 -1.44
C TYR A 30 3.33 -4.51 -1.85
N THR A 31 4.37 -5.02 -2.49
CA THR A 31 5.49 -4.24 -2.99
C THR A 31 5.74 -4.56 -4.46
N THR A 32 6.80 -4.01 -5.03
CA THR A 32 7.22 -4.36 -6.40
C THR A 32 7.67 -5.82 -6.55
N ASN A 33 7.81 -6.57 -5.45
CA ASN A 33 8.08 -8.00 -5.49
C ASN A 33 6.87 -8.82 -5.96
N GLU A 34 5.66 -8.31 -5.72
CA GLU A 34 4.40 -8.96 -6.07
C GLU A 34 3.65 -8.21 -7.18
N LEU A 35 3.90 -6.91 -7.34
CA LEU A 35 3.20 -6.04 -8.29
C LEU A 35 4.04 -5.84 -9.54
N HIS A 36 3.75 -6.62 -10.57
CA HIS A 36 4.45 -6.61 -11.84
C HIS A 36 3.68 -5.84 -12.90
N LYS A 37 4.33 -5.58 -14.04
CA LYS A 37 3.65 -5.05 -15.21
C LYS A 37 2.51 -6.01 -15.58
N TRP A 38 1.34 -5.46 -15.84
CA TRP A 38 0.10 -6.16 -16.20
C TRP A 38 -0.62 -6.88 -15.05
N TYR A 39 0.08 -7.64 -14.18
CA TYR A 39 -0.57 -8.51 -13.18
C TYR A 39 0.08 -8.46 -11.80
N GLY A 40 -0.73 -8.64 -10.76
CA GLY A 40 -0.28 -8.77 -9.37
C GLY A 40 -0.32 -10.22 -8.90
N ASN A 41 0.69 -10.66 -8.17
CA ASN A 41 0.66 -11.95 -7.46
C ASN A 41 -0.11 -11.79 -6.15
N PRO A 42 -1.21 -12.53 -5.93
CA PRO A 42 -2.00 -12.40 -4.70
C PRO A 42 -1.28 -12.89 -3.45
N ARG A 43 -0.19 -13.66 -3.57
CA ARG A 43 0.58 -14.18 -2.44
C ARG A 43 1.53 -13.12 -1.87
N ASN A 44 1.05 -12.34 -0.90
CA ASN A 44 1.87 -11.38 -0.15
C ASN A 44 2.83 -12.08 0.83
N LYS A 45 3.85 -11.34 1.26
CA LYS A 45 4.79 -11.73 2.33
C LYS A 45 4.82 -10.74 3.49
N GLU A 46 4.13 -9.62 3.33
CA GLU A 46 4.09 -8.51 4.27
C GLU A 46 2.63 -8.19 4.63
N TRP A 47 2.44 -7.66 5.83
CA TRP A 47 1.14 -7.35 6.42
C TRP A 47 1.20 -5.99 7.07
N VAL A 48 0.26 -5.11 6.75
CA VAL A 48 0.17 -3.79 7.35
C VAL A 48 -0.81 -3.81 8.52
N ILE A 49 -0.38 -3.32 9.67
CA ILE A 49 -1.27 -2.90 10.76
C ILE A 49 -1.88 -1.58 10.32
N TYR A 50 -3.12 -1.62 9.86
CA TYR A 50 -3.80 -0.49 9.24
C TYR A 50 -4.62 0.29 10.27
N THR A 51 -3.94 1.18 10.99
CA THR A 51 -4.55 2.09 11.96
C THR A 51 -4.67 3.48 11.34
N ASP A 52 -5.88 3.94 11.08
CA ASP A 52 -6.14 5.25 10.48
C ASP A 52 -5.86 6.42 11.45
N SER A 53 -6.23 7.64 11.04
CA SER A 53 -6.04 8.84 11.87
C SER A 53 -6.81 8.78 13.19
N SER A 54 -7.86 7.97 13.33
CA SER A 54 -8.63 7.86 14.57
C SER A 54 -7.80 7.25 15.71
N PHE A 55 -6.78 6.47 15.39
CA PHE A 55 -5.85 5.86 16.36
C PHE A 55 -4.84 6.85 16.96
N ASN A 56 -4.92 8.13 16.60
CA ASN A 56 -4.31 9.20 17.38
C ASN A 56 -4.92 9.33 18.79
N LYS A 57 -6.14 8.82 19.00
CA LYS A 57 -6.80 8.74 20.31
C LYS A 57 -6.44 7.41 21.00
N PRO A 58 -5.72 7.41 22.14
CA PRO A 58 -5.31 6.18 22.82
C PRO A 58 -6.45 5.25 23.23
N ARG A 59 -7.69 5.74 23.32
CA ARG A 59 -8.86 4.90 23.60
C ARG A 59 -9.18 3.94 22.46
N ASN A 60 -8.89 4.32 21.21
CA ASN A 60 -9.21 3.53 20.02
C ASN A 60 -8.32 2.30 19.89
N ILE A 61 -7.10 2.32 20.48
CA ILE A 61 -6.23 1.13 20.51
C ILE A 61 -6.55 0.18 21.68
N ARG A 62 -7.35 0.60 22.67
CA ARG A 62 -7.64 -0.23 23.87
C ARG A 62 -8.23 -1.61 23.56
N PRO A 63 -9.12 -1.77 22.56
CA PRO A 63 -9.64 -3.08 22.17
C PRO A 63 -8.58 -4.01 21.54
N PHE A 64 -7.40 -3.49 21.20
CA PHE A 64 -6.36 -4.17 20.44
C PHE A 64 -5.04 -4.25 21.26
N PRO A 65 -5.01 -5.04 22.34
CA PRO A 65 -3.93 -5.04 23.32
C PRO A 65 -2.58 -5.54 22.78
N ASN A 66 -2.55 -6.52 21.88
CA ASN A 66 -1.32 -7.06 21.30
C ASN A 66 -0.77 -6.13 20.21
N ILE A 67 -1.64 -5.53 19.39
CA ILE A 67 -1.23 -4.46 18.46
C ILE A 67 -0.64 -3.30 19.25
N LYS A 68 -1.31 -2.87 20.33
CA LYS A 68 -0.80 -1.82 21.21
C LYS A 68 0.58 -2.19 21.78
N ALA A 69 0.70 -3.40 22.33
CA ALA A 69 1.96 -3.88 22.92
C ALA A 69 3.10 -3.93 21.90
N HIS A 70 2.82 -4.31 20.66
CA HIS A 70 3.78 -4.25 19.55
C HIS A 70 4.20 -2.81 19.25
N LEU A 71 3.25 -1.91 18.99
CA LEU A 71 3.54 -0.52 18.63
C LEU A 71 4.19 0.29 19.76
N ASP A 72 3.89 -0.05 21.03
CA ASP A 72 4.51 0.58 22.20
C ASP A 72 6.04 0.40 22.23
N LYS A 73 6.57 -0.71 21.69
CA LYS A 73 8.02 -0.94 21.55
C LYS A 73 8.70 0.14 20.70
N PHE A 74 7.96 0.71 19.74
CA PHE A 74 8.46 1.68 18.77
C PHE A 74 7.99 3.11 19.04
N LYS A 75 7.29 3.37 20.15
CA LYS A 75 6.70 4.67 20.47
C LYS A 75 7.70 5.84 20.39
N LYS A 76 8.98 5.59 20.70
CA LYS A 76 10.06 6.60 20.62
C LYS A 76 10.48 6.95 19.19
N VAL A 77 10.27 6.06 18.22
CA VAL A 77 10.70 6.21 16.82
C VAL A 77 9.54 6.45 15.85
N ILE A 78 8.29 6.26 16.29
CA ILE A 78 7.10 6.60 15.49
C ILE A 78 7.04 8.13 15.32
N THR A 79 7.23 8.58 14.07
CA THR A 79 7.19 10.00 13.67
C THR A 79 5.88 10.41 12.99
N SER A 80 4.86 9.55 13.05
CA SER A 80 3.56 9.84 12.46
C SER A 80 2.89 11.06 13.10
N ASP A 81 2.35 11.96 12.28
CA ASP A 81 1.43 13.01 12.74
C ASP A 81 0.21 12.45 13.50
N ASN A 82 -0.19 11.21 13.20
CA ASN A 82 -1.27 10.50 13.88
C ASN A 82 -0.77 9.62 15.04
N LYS A 83 0.42 9.93 15.59
CA LYS A 83 0.93 9.32 16.83
C LYS A 83 -0.14 9.36 17.94
N PRO A 84 -0.15 8.39 18.87
CA PRO A 84 0.86 7.35 19.05
C PRO A 84 0.72 6.14 18.12
N TYR A 85 -0.48 5.84 17.60
CA TYR A 85 -0.74 4.56 16.94
C TYR A 85 -1.32 4.66 15.53
N GLY A 86 -1.64 5.85 15.02
CA GLY A 86 -2.16 6.01 13.65
C GLY A 86 -1.06 6.14 12.61
N LEU A 87 -1.31 5.60 11.41
CA LEU A 87 -0.50 5.79 10.22
C LEU A 87 -0.53 7.26 9.76
N HIS A 88 0.62 7.80 9.37
CA HIS A 88 0.77 9.22 9.00
C HIS A 88 -0.09 9.63 7.79
N ARG A 89 -0.24 8.73 6.82
CA ARG A 89 -1.01 8.97 5.59
C ARG A 89 -1.88 7.77 5.26
N ALA A 90 -2.68 7.36 6.24
CA ALA A 90 -3.77 6.41 5.98
C ALA A 90 -4.67 6.99 4.87
N ARG A 91 -5.00 6.14 3.90
CA ARG A 91 -5.98 6.39 2.85
C ARG A 91 -7.28 5.66 3.17
N ASP A 92 -8.35 6.03 2.49
CA ASP A 92 -9.59 5.25 2.51
C ASP A 92 -9.31 3.82 2.00
N GLU A 93 -9.69 2.81 2.79
CA GLU A 93 -9.50 1.41 2.46
C GLU A 93 -10.29 0.98 1.21
N TYR A 94 -11.33 1.72 0.82
CA TYR A 94 -12.03 1.55 -0.46
C TYR A 94 -11.06 1.47 -1.65
N PHE A 95 -9.93 2.21 -1.61
CA PHE A 95 -8.95 2.16 -2.68
C PHE A 95 -8.17 0.84 -2.70
N PHE A 96 -7.97 0.15 -1.59
CA PHE A 96 -7.18 -1.08 -1.54
C PHE A 96 -8.00 -2.35 -1.77
N LYS A 97 -9.33 -2.25 -1.72
CA LYS A 97 -10.23 -3.40 -1.86
C LYS A 97 -10.82 -3.52 -3.27
N GLY A 98 -11.13 -4.74 -3.69
CA GLY A 98 -11.75 -5.04 -4.99
C GLY A 98 -10.89 -4.69 -6.21
N GLU A 99 -11.55 -4.59 -7.37
CA GLU A 99 -10.92 -4.33 -8.68
C GLU A 99 -10.29 -2.94 -8.75
N LYS A 100 -9.00 -2.89 -9.14
CA LYS A 100 -8.21 -1.65 -9.24
C LYS A 100 -6.95 -1.87 -10.07
N ILE A 101 -6.34 -0.75 -10.48
CA ILE A 101 -4.98 -0.73 -11.04
C ILE A 101 -4.04 -0.07 -10.05
N ILE A 102 -2.91 -0.73 -9.78
CA ILE A 102 -1.81 -0.15 -9.01
C ILE A 102 -0.75 0.39 -9.97
N ALA A 103 -0.32 1.63 -9.78
CA ALA A 103 0.73 2.26 -10.57
C ALA A 103 1.97 2.51 -9.71
N VAL A 104 3.14 2.02 -10.15
CA VAL A 104 4.41 2.25 -9.46
C VAL A 104 4.83 3.70 -9.68
N ARG A 105 4.97 4.47 -8.60
CA ARG A 105 5.25 5.91 -8.68
C ARG A 105 6.58 6.22 -9.35
N LYS A 106 7.65 5.51 -8.99
CA LYS A 106 8.98 5.70 -9.58
C LYS A 106 9.45 4.39 -10.19
N CYS A 107 9.66 4.38 -11.49
CA CYS A 107 9.89 3.13 -12.22
C CYS A 107 10.79 3.34 -13.45
N LYS A 108 11.55 2.31 -13.84
CA LYS A 108 12.41 2.35 -15.04
C LYS A 108 11.59 2.27 -16.34
N GLU A 109 10.44 1.63 -16.26
CA GLU A 109 9.41 1.59 -17.29
C GLU A 109 8.06 1.81 -16.60
N PRO A 110 7.05 2.39 -17.26
CA PRO A 110 5.72 2.51 -16.68
C PRO A 110 5.17 1.13 -16.36
N THR A 111 4.82 0.94 -15.09
CA THR A 111 4.33 -0.32 -14.54
C THR A 111 2.97 -0.08 -13.91
N PHE A 112 1.94 -0.55 -14.62
CA PHE A 112 0.56 -0.58 -14.15
C PHE A 112 0.14 -2.03 -13.96
N THR A 113 -0.41 -2.34 -12.80
CA THR A 113 -0.72 -3.69 -12.34
C THR A 113 -2.21 -3.80 -12.13
N TYR A 114 -2.89 -4.70 -12.85
CA TYR A 114 -4.27 -5.03 -12.55
C TYR A 114 -4.34 -5.96 -11.32
N THR A 115 -5.29 -5.69 -10.42
CA THR A 115 -5.61 -6.53 -9.26
C THR A 115 -7.12 -6.55 -8.99
N ASP A 116 -7.63 -7.68 -8.51
CA ASP A 116 -9.03 -7.89 -8.10
C ASP A 116 -9.16 -8.46 -6.67
N PHE A 117 -8.08 -8.43 -5.90
CA PHE A 117 -7.99 -8.84 -4.50
C PHE A 117 -7.54 -7.68 -3.62
N ASP A 118 -7.70 -7.79 -2.29
CA ASP A 118 -7.26 -6.78 -1.34
C ASP A 118 -5.74 -6.58 -1.42
N CYS A 119 -5.32 -5.35 -1.76
CA CYS A 119 -3.94 -5.04 -2.07
C CYS A 119 -3.56 -3.69 -1.48
N TYR A 120 -3.05 -3.71 -0.25
CA TYR A 120 -2.61 -2.51 0.45
C TYR A 120 -1.19 -2.17 0.01
N VAL A 121 -0.98 -0.89 -0.28
CA VAL A 121 0.29 -0.39 -0.81
C VAL A 121 0.66 0.90 -0.11
N SER A 122 1.97 1.19 -0.04
CA SER A 122 2.46 2.44 0.54
C SER A 122 2.26 3.63 -0.41
N ALA A 123 2.73 4.82 0.00
CA ALA A 123 2.73 6.03 -0.82
C ALA A 123 3.69 5.96 -2.03
N THR A 124 4.45 4.88 -2.20
CA THR A 124 5.24 4.62 -3.42
C THR A 124 4.39 4.13 -4.59
N PHE A 125 3.07 3.99 -4.40
CA PHE A 125 2.13 3.56 -5.41
C PHE A 125 0.90 4.46 -5.47
N TYR A 126 0.39 4.65 -6.70
CA TYR A 126 -0.93 5.20 -6.95
C TYR A 126 -1.94 4.09 -7.22
N VAL A 127 -3.21 4.39 -6.96
CA VAL A 127 -4.32 3.46 -7.17
C VAL A 127 -5.34 4.13 -8.09
N ILE A 128 -5.77 3.41 -9.12
CA ILE A 128 -6.79 3.84 -10.07
C ILE A 128 -7.97 2.88 -9.93
N LYS A 129 -9.16 3.43 -9.68
CA LYS A 129 -10.44 2.71 -9.71
C LYS A 129 -11.40 3.45 -10.65
N SER A 130 -12.11 2.70 -11.48
CA SER A 130 -13.08 3.25 -12.43
C SER A 130 -14.07 2.17 -12.84
N GLU A 131 -15.35 2.53 -12.87
CA GLU A 131 -16.41 1.69 -13.45
C GLU A 131 -16.75 2.12 -14.88
N ARG A 132 -16.16 3.22 -15.36
CA ARG A 132 -16.45 3.82 -16.68
C ARG A 132 -15.78 3.09 -17.84
N ILE A 133 -14.83 2.22 -17.54
CA ILE A 133 -13.99 1.50 -18.51
C ILE A 133 -13.55 0.18 -17.90
N ASN A 134 -13.46 -0.87 -18.71
CA ASN A 134 -12.94 -2.15 -18.25
C ASN A 134 -11.49 -2.00 -17.77
N MET A 135 -11.22 -2.41 -16.53
CA MET A 135 -9.93 -2.18 -15.88
C MET A 135 -8.79 -3.00 -16.51
N LYS A 136 -9.06 -4.18 -17.05
CA LYS A 136 -8.05 -4.96 -17.79
C LYS A 136 -7.67 -4.26 -19.10
N TYR A 137 -8.65 -3.73 -19.83
CA TYR A 137 -8.41 -2.93 -21.03
C TYR A 137 -7.63 -1.65 -20.73
N LEU A 138 -7.99 -0.91 -19.68
CA LEU A 138 -7.25 0.28 -19.26
C LEU A 138 -5.80 -0.06 -18.88
N THR A 139 -5.59 -1.17 -18.17
CA THR A 139 -4.24 -1.68 -17.86
C THR A 139 -3.44 -1.97 -19.13
N ALA A 140 -4.11 -2.50 -20.16
CA ALA A 140 -3.48 -2.78 -21.45
C ALA A 140 -2.95 -1.49 -22.12
N ILE A 141 -3.78 -0.45 -22.14
CA ILE A 141 -3.43 0.87 -22.68
C ILE A 141 -2.29 1.49 -21.88
N LEU A 142 -2.42 1.57 -20.55
CA LEU A 142 -1.47 2.30 -19.69
C LEU A 142 -0.05 1.73 -19.75
N ASN A 143 0.08 0.42 -20.00
CA ASN A 143 1.37 -0.24 -20.16
C ASN A 143 1.88 -0.28 -21.62
N SER A 144 1.16 0.32 -22.57
CA SER A 144 1.54 0.34 -23.98
C SER A 144 2.77 1.22 -24.26
N LYS A 145 3.46 0.95 -25.39
CA LYS A 145 4.57 1.79 -25.85
C LYS A 145 4.14 3.24 -26.12
N LEU A 146 2.89 3.44 -26.57
CA LEU A 146 2.34 4.77 -26.82
C LEU A 146 2.25 5.58 -25.52
N ILE A 147 1.71 4.99 -24.45
CA ILE A 147 1.64 5.66 -23.15
C ILE A 147 3.04 5.85 -22.56
N ALA A 148 3.95 4.88 -22.69
CA ALA A 148 5.33 5.07 -22.26
C ALA A 148 6.02 6.22 -22.99
N PHE A 149 5.84 6.33 -24.31
CA PHE A 149 6.33 7.46 -25.09
C PHE A 149 5.72 8.78 -24.60
N TRP A 150 4.41 8.83 -24.37
CA TRP A 150 3.74 10.03 -23.90
C TRP A 150 4.24 10.45 -22.52
N LEU A 151 4.31 9.52 -21.55
CA LEU A 151 4.81 9.77 -20.19
C LEU A 151 6.26 10.27 -20.19
N ARG A 152 7.09 9.77 -21.11
CA ARG A 152 8.48 10.21 -21.23
C ARG A 152 8.62 11.68 -21.64
N HIS A 153 7.71 12.19 -22.48
CA HIS A 153 7.80 13.53 -23.06
C HIS A 153 6.86 14.55 -22.42
N LYS A 154 5.79 14.09 -21.77
CA LYS A 154 4.75 14.93 -21.18
C LYS A 154 4.52 14.68 -19.70
N GLY A 155 4.99 13.55 -19.17
CA GLY A 155 5.01 13.29 -17.74
C GLY A 155 6.32 13.72 -17.10
N LYS A 156 6.44 13.42 -15.82
CA LYS A 156 7.61 13.74 -15.02
C LYS A 156 8.66 12.64 -15.10
N MET A 157 9.92 13.04 -15.24
CA MET A 157 11.08 12.15 -15.18
C MET A 157 11.97 12.54 -14.01
N GLN A 158 12.53 11.56 -13.31
CA GLN A 158 13.58 11.76 -12.31
C GLN A 158 14.84 11.03 -12.77
N GLY A 159 15.75 11.77 -13.41
CA GLY A 159 16.84 11.17 -14.18
C GLY A 159 16.25 10.33 -15.31
N ASN A 160 16.66 9.06 -15.40
CA ASN A 160 16.15 8.12 -16.41
C ASN A 160 14.88 7.37 -15.98
N ASN A 161 14.37 7.60 -14.77
CA ASN A 161 13.18 6.93 -14.27
C ASN A 161 11.93 7.76 -14.52
N TYR A 162 10.84 7.09 -14.86
CA TYR A 162 9.50 7.68 -14.88
C TYR A 162 9.07 8.03 -13.46
N GLN A 163 8.37 9.15 -13.32
CA GLN A 163 7.65 9.52 -12.12
C GLN A 163 6.16 9.69 -12.47
N ILE A 164 5.36 8.70 -12.10
CA ILE A 164 3.90 8.73 -12.23
C ILE A 164 3.35 9.49 -11.03
N ASP A 165 2.76 10.66 -11.22
CA ASP A 165 2.11 11.44 -10.16
C ASP A 165 0.58 11.53 -10.40
N LYS A 166 -0.17 12.06 -9.42
CA LYS A 166 -1.65 12.18 -9.49
C LYS A 166 -2.12 13.21 -10.50
N GLU A 167 -1.33 14.24 -10.74
CA GLU A 167 -1.55 15.30 -11.72
C GLU A 167 -0.39 15.25 -12.74
N PRO A 168 -0.61 15.69 -14.00
CA PRO A 168 0.44 15.75 -15.00
C PRO A 168 1.64 16.60 -14.56
#